data_AF-A0AAE7E7X9-F1
#
_entry.id   AF-A0AAE7E7X9-F1
#
_cell.length_a   1.000
_cell.length_b   1.000
_cell.length_c   1.000
_cell.angle_alpha   90.00
_cell.angle_beta   90.00
_cell.angle_gamma   90.00
#
_symmetry.space_group_name_H-M   'P 1'
#
loop_
_entity.id
_entity.type
_entity.pdbx_description
1 polymer ?
#
loop_
_entity_poly.entity_id
_entity_poly.type
_entity_poly.pdbx_seq_one_letter_code
_entity_poly.pdbx_strand_id
1 'polypeptide(L)'
;MMTYEEWFIQQGNLHANVMKKLTDKSVDEVIEYFRFENMVKNEPDFCPLYKDNKKCHDMEDLNCYLCACPNFRFKMDGFEKTEDGKTLFSVCNIKSRDGAQYIGEDYIHQNCSGCIVPHRAKYIKKHFNRNWFEVMKDVRN
;
A
#
# COMPACT_ATOMS: atom_id res chain seq x y z
N MET A 1 -2.89 14.34 -11.86
CA MET A 1 -3.07 13.31 -10.81
C MET A 1 -2.64 11.99 -11.42
N MET A 2 -1.88 11.19 -10.69
CA MET A 2 -1.41 9.87 -11.15
C MET A 2 -2.55 8.86 -11.11
N THR A 3 -2.60 7.95 -12.08
CA THR A 3 -3.55 6.81 -12.08
C THR A 3 -3.15 5.73 -11.08
N TYR A 4 -4.05 4.79 -10.79
CA TYR A 4 -3.69 3.64 -9.95
C TYR A 4 -2.59 2.78 -10.58
N GLU A 5 -2.62 2.57 -11.89
CA GLU A 5 -1.61 1.76 -12.58
C GLU A 5 -0.22 2.40 -12.51
N GLU A 6 -0.13 3.69 -12.82
CA GLU A 6 1.14 4.43 -12.73
C GLU A 6 1.71 4.39 -11.31
N TRP A 7 0.86 4.61 -10.29
CA TRP A 7 1.28 4.55 -8.90
C TRP A 7 1.72 3.14 -8.49
N PHE A 8 0.98 2.11 -8.91
CA PHE A 8 1.30 0.72 -8.61
C PHE A 8 2.66 0.31 -9.15
N ILE A 9 2.94 0.65 -10.42
CA ILE A 9 4.23 0.37 -11.05
C ILE A 9 5.36 1.16 -10.38
N GLN A 10 5.15 2.45 -10.11
CA GLN A 10 6.14 3.28 -9.42
C GLN A 10 6.47 2.71 -8.04
N GLN A 11 5.46 2.36 -7.25
CA GLN A 11 5.66 1.85 -5.89
C GLN A 11 6.37 0.50 -5.88
N GLY A 12 6.03 -0.40 -6.80
CA GLY A 12 6.74 -1.68 -6.95
C GLY A 12 8.20 -1.50 -7.34
N ASN A 13 8.52 -0.53 -8.21
CA ASN A 13 9.90 -0.21 -8.57
C ASN A 13 10.69 0.39 -7.39
N LEU A 14 10.09 1.29 -6.62
CA LEU A 14 10.68 1.82 -5.38
C LEU A 14 10.99 0.69 -4.40
N HIS A 15 10.04 -0.21 -4.17
CA HIS A 15 10.24 -1.38 -3.31
C HIS A 15 11.37 -2.28 -3.82
N ALA A 16 11.42 -2.57 -5.12
CA ALA A 16 12.49 -3.37 -5.72
C ALA A 16 13.87 -2.73 -5.53
N ASN A 17 13.97 -1.39 -5.61
CA ASN A 17 15.22 -0.68 -5.39
C ASN A 17 15.72 -0.78 -3.94
N VAL A 18 14.82 -0.70 -2.95
CA VAL A 18 15.16 -0.95 -1.55
C VAL A 18 15.63 -2.40 -1.37
N MET A 19 14.89 -3.37 -1.93
CA MET A 19 15.21 -4.79 -1.80
C MET A 19 16.58 -5.18 -2.38
N LYS A 20 17.10 -4.48 -3.39
CA LYS A 20 18.46 -4.68 -3.92
C LYS A 20 19.55 -4.42 -2.87
N LYS A 21 19.28 -3.55 -1.88
CA LYS A 21 20.22 -3.21 -0.80
C LYS A 21 20.16 -4.22 0.37
N LEU A 22 19.16 -5.10 0.39
CA LEU A 22 18.83 -5.99 1.52
C LEU A 22 18.93 -7.48 1.14
N THR A 23 19.77 -7.82 0.16
CA THR A 23 19.90 -9.19 -0.35
C THR A 23 20.49 -10.15 0.67
N ASP A 24 21.35 -9.65 1.55
CA ASP A 24 22.02 -10.37 2.65
C ASP A 24 21.18 -10.43 3.94
N LYS A 25 20.11 -9.64 4.02
CA LYS A 25 19.25 -9.53 5.22
C LYS A 25 18.22 -10.65 5.27
N SER A 26 17.95 -11.17 6.46
CA SER A 26 16.83 -12.08 6.73
C SER A 26 15.48 -11.40 6.54
N VAL A 27 14.40 -12.20 6.52
CA VAL A 27 13.02 -11.68 6.41
C VAL A 27 12.70 -10.70 7.54
N ASP A 28 13.09 -11.03 8.78
CA ASP A 28 12.78 -10.18 9.94
C ASP A 28 13.58 -8.87 9.89
N GLU A 29 14.84 -8.91 9.46
CA GLU A 29 15.64 -7.70 9.24
C GLU A 29 15.08 -6.82 8.12
N VAL A 30 14.58 -7.42 7.03
CA VAL A 30 13.89 -6.66 5.97
C VAL A 30 12.63 -5.99 6.52
N ILE A 31 11.79 -6.72 7.25
CA ILE A 31 10.58 -6.15 7.84
C ILE A 31 10.96 -5.00 8.78
N GLU A 32 11.95 -5.17 9.64
CA GLU A 32 12.43 -4.10 10.52
C GLU A 32 12.97 -2.89 9.74
N TYR A 33 13.71 -3.11 8.66
CA TYR A 33 14.20 -2.04 7.80
C TYR A 33 13.07 -1.18 7.24
N PHE A 34 11.93 -1.79 6.91
CA PHE A 34 10.77 -1.08 6.38
C PHE A 34 9.93 -0.33 7.45
N ARG A 35 10.33 -0.33 8.73
CA ARG A 35 9.73 0.56 9.73
C ARG A 35 9.94 2.03 9.35
N PHE A 36 8.95 2.86 9.65
CA PHE A 36 8.96 4.29 9.33
C PHE A 36 10.26 4.97 9.79
N GLU A 37 10.70 4.72 11.02
CA GLU A 37 11.87 5.32 11.65
C GLU A 37 13.17 5.00 10.90
N ASN A 38 13.20 3.87 10.18
CA ASN A 38 14.32 3.44 9.36
C ASN A 38 14.16 3.96 7.92
N MET A 39 12.98 3.81 7.34
CA MET A 39 12.69 4.23 5.96
C MET A 39 12.84 5.74 5.78
N VAL A 40 12.37 6.55 6.72
CA VAL A 40 12.49 8.03 6.63
C VAL A 40 13.95 8.50 6.60
N LYS A 41 14.86 7.76 7.25
CA LYS A 41 16.29 8.08 7.31
C LYS A 41 17.05 7.56 6.09
N ASN A 42 16.75 6.34 5.67
CA ASN A 42 17.56 5.63 4.67
C ASN A 42 16.98 5.73 3.24
N GLU A 43 15.68 5.98 3.11
CA GLU A 43 14.96 5.99 1.84
C GLU A 43 13.98 7.19 1.75
N PRO A 44 14.44 8.44 1.92
CA PRO A 44 13.58 9.62 2.03
C PRO A 44 12.71 9.91 0.80
N ASP A 45 13.08 9.39 -0.37
CA ASP A 45 12.30 9.52 -1.62
C ASP A 45 11.31 8.38 -1.86
N PHE A 46 11.27 7.37 -0.97
CA PHE A 46 10.31 6.25 -1.07
C PHE A 46 8.87 6.72 -0.86
N CYS A 47 8.66 7.75 -0.04
CA CYS A 47 7.35 8.30 0.25
C CYS A 47 7.44 9.84 0.37
N PRO A 48 6.53 10.61 -0.25
CA PRO A 48 6.54 12.06 -0.14
C PRO A 48 6.42 12.57 1.30
N LEU A 49 5.74 11.83 2.19
CA LEU A 49 5.56 12.21 3.59
C LEU A 49 6.86 12.13 4.42
N TYR A 50 7.87 11.41 3.93
CA TYR A 50 9.15 11.29 4.63
C TYR A 50 9.94 12.59 4.64
N LYS A 51 9.74 13.45 3.63
CA LYS A 51 10.37 14.78 3.58
C LYS A 51 9.96 15.67 4.75
N ASP A 52 8.74 15.47 5.24
CA ASP A 52 8.19 16.18 6.39
C ASP A 52 8.27 15.35 7.68
N ASN A 53 8.97 14.21 7.67
CA ASN A 53 9.07 13.26 8.78
C ASN A 53 7.68 12.89 9.37
N LYS A 54 6.69 12.67 8.49
CA LYS A 54 5.29 12.44 8.89
C LYS A 54 4.85 10.99 8.67
N LYS A 55 4.24 10.39 9.69
CA LYS A 55 3.57 9.06 9.60
C LYS A 55 2.22 9.18 8.88
N CYS A 56 1.88 8.19 8.04
CA CYS A 56 0.57 8.12 7.39
C CYS A 56 -0.53 7.51 8.28
N HIS A 57 -0.15 6.68 9.24
CA HIS A 57 -1.04 6.12 10.26
C HIS A 57 -0.46 6.37 11.63
N ASP A 58 -1.33 6.71 12.58
CA ASP A 58 -0.95 6.89 13.97
C ASP A 58 -0.79 5.53 14.66
N MET A 59 0.41 4.97 14.58
CA MET A 59 0.82 3.76 15.26
C MET A 59 2.31 3.80 15.58
N GLU A 60 2.68 3.18 16.70
CA GLU A 60 4.06 3.12 17.16
C GLU A 60 4.96 2.43 16.12
N ASP A 61 4.67 1.17 15.79
CA ASP A 61 5.44 0.34 14.86
C ASP A 61 4.97 0.44 13.39
N LEU A 62 4.78 1.66 12.86
CA LEU A 62 4.35 1.83 11.47
C LEU A 62 5.37 1.20 10.51
N ASN A 63 4.95 0.17 9.77
CA ASN A 63 5.78 -0.53 8.80
C ASN A 63 5.31 -0.31 7.37
N CYS A 64 6.20 0.12 6.48
CA CYS A 64 5.85 0.56 5.13
C CYS A 64 6.03 -0.53 4.05
N TYR A 65 6.42 -1.76 4.41
CA TYR A 65 6.66 -2.86 3.44
C TYR A 65 5.44 -3.13 2.55
N LEU A 66 4.25 -3.26 3.16
CA LEU A 66 2.99 -3.40 2.45
C LEU A 66 2.15 -2.12 2.50
N CYS A 67 2.76 -0.93 2.44
CA CYS A 67 1.97 0.32 2.45
C CYS A 67 0.90 0.35 1.34
N ALA A 68 1.16 -0.30 0.21
CA ALA A 68 0.11 -0.77 -0.71
C ALA A 68 -0.49 -2.06 -0.14
N CYS A 69 -1.75 -2.04 0.29
CA CYS A 69 -2.38 -3.21 0.88
C CYS A 69 -2.60 -4.31 -0.18
N PRO A 70 -2.16 -5.57 0.05
CA PRO A 70 -2.42 -6.68 -0.89
C PRO A 70 -3.89 -7.05 -1.03
N ASN A 71 -4.76 -6.53 -0.15
CA ASN A 71 -6.22 -6.70 -0.23
C ASN A 71 -6.92 -5.56 -0.96
N PHE A 72 -6.20 -4.51 -1.35
CA PHE A 72 -6.75 -3.45 -2.18
C PHE A 72 -6.95 -3.99 -3.60
N ARG A 73 -8.06 -3.63 -4.23
CA ARG A 73 -8.38 -4.00 -5.60
C ARG A 73 -8.71 -2.71 -6.33
N PHE A 74 -8.11 -2.50 -7.50
CA PHE A 74 -8.55 -1.45 -8.41
C PHE A 74 -8.80 -2.02 -9.80
N LYS A 75 -9.62 -1.28 -10.54
CA LYS A 75 -9.88 -1.52 -11.95
C LYS A 75 -10.03 -0.18 -12.65
N MET A 76 -9.23 0.07 -13.68
CA MET A 76 -9.16 1.37 -14.35
C MET A 76 -10.49 1.76 -15.02
N ASP A 77 -11.22 0.76 -15.52
CA ASP A 77 -12.55 0.96 -16.15
C ASP A 77 -13.71 0.92 -15.13
N GLY A 78 -13.40 0.74 -13.85
CA GLY A 78 -14.38 0.54 -12.79
C GLY A 78 -14.93 -0.89 -12.69
N PHE A 79 -15.42 -1.24 -11.51
CA PHE A 79 -16.08 -2.51 -11.20
C PHE A 79 -17.56 -2.48 -11.56
N GLU A 80 -18.23 -1.39 -11.23
CA GLU A 80 -19.67 -1.20 -11.46
C GLU A 80 -20.02 0.29 -11.49
N LYS A 81 -21.19 0.60 -12.05
CA LYS A 81 -21.85 1.90 -11.91
C LYS A 81 -23.01 1.79 -10.94
N THR A 82 -23.10 2.74 -10.02
CA THR A 82 -24.23 2.86 -9.11
C THR A 82 -25.46 3.44 -9.83
N GLU A 83 -26.64 3.30 -9.22
CA GLU A 83 -27.90 3.83 -9.77
C GLU A 83 -27.87 5.36 -9.96
N ASP A 84 -27.14 6.07 -9.09
CA ASP A 84 -26.90 7.52 -9.18
C ASP A 84 -25.73 7.90 -10.09
N GLY A 85 -25.23 6.96 -10.90
CA GLY A 85 -24.31 7.20 -12.01
C GLY A 85 -22.81 7.24 -11.66
N LYS A 86 -22.42 6.97 -10.41
CA LYS A 86 -21.02 6.96 -9.97
C LYS A 86 -20.33 5.65 -10.35
N THR A 87 -19.04 5.71 -10.64
CA THR A 87 -18.23 4.54 -10.99
C THR A 87 -17.38 4.09 -9.81
N LEU A 88 -17.48 2.80 -9.42
CA LEU A 88 -16.67 2.21 -8.35
C LEU A 88 -15.31 1.76 -8.89
N PHE A 89 -14.23 2.45 -8.55
CA PHE A 89 -12.89 2.15 -9.10
C PHE A 89 -12.03 1.28 -8.20
N SER A 90 -12.33 1.19 -6.91
CA SER A 90 -11.53 0.39 -5.97
C SER A 90 -12.31 -0.12 -4.78
N VAL A 91 -11.92 -1.30 -4.28
CA VAL A 91 -12.57 -2.00 -3.17
C VAL A 91 -11.56 -2.69 -2.24
N CYS A 92 -11.99 -3.01 -1.03
CA CYS A 92 -11.27 -3.88 -0.10
C CYS A 92 -11.73 -5.33 -0.24
N ASN A 93 -10.85 -6.23 -0.69
CA ASN A 93 -11.16 -7.65 -0.91
C ASN A 93 -11.55 -8.40 0.38
N ILE A 94 -11.10 -7.91 1.54
CA ILE A 94 -11.41 -8.52 2.86
C ILE A 94 -12.54 -7.81 3.61
N LYS A 95 -13.14 -6.77 3.01
CA LYS A 95 -14.19 -5.95 3.65
C LYS A 95 -13.83 -5.56 5.09
N SER A 96 -12.62 -5.01 5.26
CA SER A 96 -12.12 -4.63 6.59
C SER A 96 -13.11 -3.69 7.27
N ARG A 97 -13.41 -3.93 8.55
CA ARG A 97 -14.27 -3.06 9.36
C ARG A 97 -13.72 -1.63 9.49
N ASP A 98 -12.41 -1.47 9.33
CA ASP A 98 -11.70 -0.19 9.41
C ASP A 98 -11.55 0.47 8.02
N GLY A 99 -12.11 -0.14 6.97
CA GLY A 99 -12.16 0.41 5.63
C GLY A 99 -13.34 1.35 5.44
N ALA A 100 -13.16 2.38 4.63
CA ALA A 100 -14.19 3.34 4.26
C ALA A 100 -14.22 3.53 2.73
N GLN A 101 -15.12 4.40 2.25
CA GLN A 101 -15.13 4.84 0.86
C GLN A 101 -15.00 6.37 0.81
N TYR A 102 -14.29 6.85 -0.19
CA TYR A 102 -14.32 8.23 -0.62
C TYR A 102 -15.28 8.32 -1.81
N ILE A 103 -16.33 9.13 -1.67
CA ILE A 103 -17.38 9.30 -2.66
C ILE A 103 -17.23 10.70 -3.26
N GLY A 104 -16.86 10.75 -4.54
CA GLY A 104 -16.79 11.96 -5.33
C GLY A 104 -18.10 12.25 -6.06
N GLU A 105 -18.04 13.14 -7.04
CA GLU A 105 -19.20 13.51 -7.87
C GLU A 105 -19.65 12.33 -8.74
N ASP A 106 -18.72 11.69 -9.45
CA ASP A 106 -18.93 10.62 -10.43
C ASP A 106 -18.10 9.35 -10.14
N TYR A 107 -17.40 9.30 -9.01
CA TYR A 107 -16.50 8.19 -8.65
C TYR A 107 -16.61 7.74 -7.20
N ILE A 108 -16.24 6.48 -6.95
CA ILE A 108 -16.08 5.90 -5.61
C ILE A 108 -14.71 5.21 -5.53
N HIS A 109 -13.92 5.59 -4.54
CA HIS A 109 -12.64 4.96 -4.23
C HIS A 109 -12.63 4.37 -2.82
N GLN A 110 -11.93 3.27 -2.63
CA GLN A 110 -11.67 2.70 -1.33
C GLN A 110 -10.74 3.62 -0.53
N ASN A 111 -11.13 3.92 0.70
CA ASN A 111 -10.33 4.67 1.67
C ASN A 111 -9.82 3.70 2.75
N CYS A 112 -8.49 3.64 2.91
CA CYS A 112 -7.82 2.75 3.86
C CYS A 112 -7.18 3.50 5.04
N SER A 113 -7.38 4.81 5.19
CA SER A 113 -6.72 5.65 6.20
C SER A 113 -6.91 5.17 7.65
N GLY A 114 -8.05 4.53 7.96
CA GLY A 114 -8.33 3.94 9.27
C GLY A 114 -7.77 2.53 9.49
N CYS A 115 -7.24 1.87 8.45
CA CYS A 115 -6.86 0.47 8.50
C CYS A 115 -5.35 0.29 8.69
N ILE A 116 -4.96 -0.50 9.69
CA ILE A 116 -3.54 -0.79 9.97
C ILE A 116 -3.11 -2.22 9.59
N VAL A 117 -4.01 -3.03 9.02
CA VAL A 117 -3.74 -4.44 8.67
C VAL A 117 -2.42 -4.63 7.92
N PRO A 118 -2.14 -3.91 6.82
CA PRO A 118 -0.95 -4.18 6.04
C PRO A 118 0.35 -3.68 6.71
N HIS A 119 0.23 -2.84 7.75
CA HIS A 119 1.37 -2.27 8.48
C HIS A 119 1.83 -3.15 9.65
N ARG A 120 1.09 -4.21 9.99
CA ARG A 120 1.46 -5.10 11.10
C ARG A 120 2.54 -6.09 10.66
N ALA A 121 3.65 -6.15 11.38
CA ALA A 121 4.76 -7.09 11.11
C ALA A 121 4.29 -8.54 10.94
N LYS A 122 3.34 -9.02 11.76
CA LYS A 122 2.76 -10.37 11.62
C LYS A 122 2.04 -10.59 10.28
N TYR A 123 1.31 -9.59 9.80
CA TYR A 123 0.63 -9.66 8.50
C TYR A 123 1.66 -9.66 7.37
N ILE A 124 2.63 -8.76 7.45
CA ILE A 124 3.73 -8.67 6.47
C ILE A 124 4.49 -10.00 6.39
N LYS A 125 4.90 -10.58 7.52
CA LYS A 125 5.63 -11.85 7.58
C LYS A 125 4.84 -13.01 6.97
N LYS A 126 3.52 -13.05 7.16
CA LYS A 126 2.64 -14.07 6.56
C LYS A 126 2.57 -13.96 5.03
N HIS A 127 2.67 -12.75 4.49
CA HIS A 127 2.51 -12.46 3.06
C HIS A 127 3.83 -12.05 2.39
N PHE A 128 4.96 -12.30 3.04
CA PHE A 128 6.26 -11.80 2.60
C PHE A 128 6.70 -12.46 1.30
N ASN A 129 7.14 -11.64 0.35
CA ASN A 129 7.92 -12.08 -0.81
C ASN A 129 8.86 -10.93 -1.21
N ARG A 130 10.13 -11.24 -1.46
CA ARG A 130 11.13 -10.25 -1.88
C ARG A 130 10.74 -9.53 -3.18
N ASN A 131 9.98 -10.18 -4.05
CA ASN A 131 9.34 -9.55 -5.18
C ASN A 131 7.95 -9.04 -4.76
N TRP A 132 7.84 -7.73 -4.57
CA TRP A 132 6.60 -7.06 -4.18
C TRP A 132 5.46 -7.33 -5.16
N PHE A 133 5.74 -7.43 -6.46
CA PHE A 133 4.71 -7.71 -7.47
C PHE A 133 4.08 -9.10 -7.30
N GLU A 134 4.78 -10.07 -6.72
CA GLU A 134 4.20 -11.38 -6.38
C GLU A 134 3.20 -11.28 -5.23
N VAL A 135 3.48 -10.42 -4.24
CA VAL A 135 2.55 -10.17 -3.13
C VAL A 135 1.30 -9.44 -3.65
N MET A 136 1.49 -8.55 -4.62
CA MET A 136 0.45 -7.66 -5.15
C MET A 136 -0.25 -8.17 -6.41
N LYS A 137 -0.01 -9.42 -6.82
CA LYS A 137 -0.49 -9.96 -8.10
C LYS A 137 -2.01 -9.84 -8.32
N ASP A 138 -2.78 -9.85 -7.24
CA ASP A 138 -4.25 -9.78 -7.28
C ASP A 138 -4.79 -8.34 -7.15
N VAL A 139 -3.93 -7.32 -7.01
CA VAL A 139 -4.37 -5.93 -6.78
C VAL A 139 -4.99 -5.32 -8.04
N ARG A 140 -4.46 -5.68 -9.22
CA ARG A 140 -4.95 -5.23 -10.53
C ARG A 140 -6.01 -6.20 -11.04
N ASN A 141 -7.19 -5.71 -11.41
CA ASN A 141 -8.29 -6.51 -12.00
C ASN A 141 -8.70 -6.00 -13.37
#